data_AF-A0A2V6NUF8-F1
#
_entry.id   AF-A0A2V6NUF8-F1
#
_cell.length_a   1.000
_cell.length_b   1.000
_cell.length_c   1.000
_cell.angle_alpha   90.00
_cell.angle_beta   90.00
_cell.angle_gamma   90.00
#
_symmetry.space_group_name_H-M   'P 1'
#
loop_
_entity.id
_entity.type
_entity.pdbx_description
1 polymer ?
#
loop_
_entity_poly.entity_id
_entity_poly.type
_entity_poly.pdbx_seq_one_letter_code
_entity_poly.pdbx_strand_id
1 'polypeptide(L)' 'MLVAANDNWKQIQQTAIQATGLQPPHDAEAAISTILPSGAFTAIVRGANGGSGIVLLEVYNLGSTLRAAP' A
#
# COMPACT_ATOMS: atom_id res chain seq x y z
N MET A 1 -8.26 9.60 10.72
CA MET A 1 -8.06 8.27 11.34
C MET A 1 -7.04 7.50 10.51
N LEU A 2 -6.16 6.71 11.13
CA LEU A 2 -5.23 5.84 10.41
C LEU A 2 -5.97 4.62 9.86
N VAL A 3 -5.80 4.31 8.57
CA VAL A 3 -6.43 3.15 7.91
C VAL A 3 -5.50 1.95 7.93
N ALA A 4 -4.24 2.15 7.56
CA ALA A 4 -3.20 1.13 7.53
C ALA A 4 -1.82 1.80 7.60
N ALA A 5 -0.82 1.07 8.09
CA ALA A 5 0.58 1.47 8.08
C ALA A 5 1.45 0.24 7.86
N ASN A 6 2.54 0.41 7.11
CA ASN A 6 3.54 -0.63 6.91
C ASN A 6 4.91 0.02 6.69
N ASP A 7 5.95 -0.68 7.12
CA ASP A 7 7.36 -0.30 6.96
C ASP A 7 8.11 -1.31 6.08
N ASN A 8 7.78 -2.61 6.21
CA ASN A 8 8.38 -3.70 5.45
C ASN A 8 7.25 -4.49 4.77
N TRP A 9 7.17 -4.44 3.44
CA TRP A 9 6.00 -4.96 2.70
C TRP A 9 5.68 -6.43 2.99
N LYS A 10 6.70 -7.24 3.31
CA LYS A 10 6.52 -8.67 3.64
C LYS A 10 5.96 -8.93 5.04
N GLN A 11 6.05 -7.97 5.96
CA GLN A 11 5.78 -8.22 7.38
C GLN A 11 4.33 -8.68 7.65
N ILE A 12 3.36 -8.09 6.95
CA ILE A 12 1.92 -8.32 7.23
C ILE A 12 1.16 -8.75 5.97
N GLN A 13 1.57 -8.29 4.79
CA GLN A 13 0.74 -8.37 3.58
C GLN A 13 1.45 -9.06 2.40
N GLN A 14 2.49 -9.85 2.64
CA GLN A 14 3.33 -10.46 1.60
C GLN A 14 2.50 -11.13 0.50
N THR A 15 1.62 -12.06 0.85
CA THR A 15 0.83 -12.83 -0.13
C THR A 15 -0.10 -11.93 -0.94
N ALA A 16 -0.79 -10.98 -0.28
CA ALA A 16 -1.73 -10.09 -0.95
C ALA A 16 -1.03 -9.13 -1.91
N ILE A 17 0.15 -8.62 -1.54
CA ILE A 17 0.95 -7.72 -2.37
C ILE A 17 1.61 -8.50 -3.52
N GLN A 18 2.11 -9.71 -3.28
CA GLN A 18 2.64 -10.57 -4.36
C GLN A 18 1.57 -10.90 -5.41
N ALA A 19 0.32 -11.10 -4.99
CA ALA A 19 -0.79 -11.37 -5.89
C ALA A 19 -1.11 -10.20 -6.84
N THR A 20 -0.67 -8.97 -6.54
CA THR A 20 -0.85 -7.81 -7.42
C THR A 20 0.21 -7.75 -8.52
N GLY A 21 1.36 -8.41 -8.33
CA GLY A 21 2.54 -8.26 -9.19
C GLY A 21 3.26 -6.90 -9.05
N LEU A 22 2.88 -6.08 -8.06
CA LEU A 22 3.42 -4.74 -7.79
C LEU A 22 4.21 -4.70 -6.47
N GLN A 23 4.81 -5.81 -6.07
CA GLN A 23 5.66 -5.84 -4.89
C GLN A 23 6.90 -4.94 -5.09
N PRO A 24 7.31 -4.17 -4.07
CA PRO A 24 8.57 -3.44 -4.10
C PRO A 24 9.77 -4.39 -4.28
N PRO A 25 10.86 -3.92 -4.93
CA PRO A 25 12.04 -4.75 -5.16
C PRO A 25 12.84 -5.05 -3.88
N HIS A 26 12.77 -4.20 -2.85
CA HIS A 26 13.45 -4.43 -1.58
C HIS A 26 12.50 -4.73 -0.43
N ASP A 27 12.89 -5.67 0.43
CA ASP A 27 12.07 -6.12 1.57
C ASP A 27 11.79 -5.02 2.61
N ALA A 28 12.69 -4.02 2.69
CA ALA A 28 12.62 -2.87 3.58
C ALA A 28 11.76 -1.71 3.04
N GLU A 29 11.08 -1.90 1.92
CA GLU A 29 10.17 -0.90 1.37
C GLU A 29 8.75 -1.10 1.90
N ALA A 30 8.06 0.01 2.10
CA ALA A 30 6.68 0.02 2.53
C ALA A 30 5.72 -0.23 1.36
N ALA A 31 4.75 -1.11 1.56
CA ALA A 31 3.60 -1.23 0.68
C ALA A 31 2.35 -1.61 1.47
N ILE A 32 1.21 -1.09 1.01
CA ILE A 32 -0.11 -1.32 1.60
C ILE A 32 -1.06 -1.74 0.48
N SER A 33 -1.69 -2.90 0.64
CA SER A 33 -2.82 -3.33 -0.19
C SER A 33 -4.08 -3.32 0.66
N THR A 34 -5.07 -2.51 0.29
CA THR A 34 -6.33 -2.40 1.03
C THR A 34 -7.49 -1.94 0.13
N ILE A 35 -8.71 -2.22 0.58
CA ILE A 35 -9.93 -1.72 -0.03
C ILE A 35 -10.33 -0.43 0.72
N LEU A 36 -10.42 0.68 -0.01
CA LEU A 36 -10.90 1.95 0.53
C LEU A 36 -12.37 2.14 0.17
N PRO A 37 -13.23 2.58 1.11
CA PRO A 37 -14.58 3.03 0.76
C PRO A 37 -14.51 4.30 -0.08
N SER A 38 -15.63 4.72 -0.66
CA SER A 38 -15.69 5.98 -1.41
C SER A 38 -15.38 7.17 -0.50
N GLY A 39 -14.48 8.04 -0.95
CA GLY A 39 -14.07 9.22 -0.19
C GLY A 39 -12.64 9.66 -0.50
N ALA A 40 -12.24 10.76 0.11
CA ALA A 40 -10.88 11.27 0.02
C ALA A 40 -10.00 10.67 1.12
N PHE A 41 -8.81 10.20 0.74
CA PHE A 41 -7.79 9.69 1.65
C PHE A 41 -6.46 10.38 1.39
N THR A 42 -5.62 10.45 2.42
CA THR A 42 -4.27 11.00 2.33
C THR A 42 -3.27 9.90 2.59
N ALA A 43 -2.37 9.67 1.63
CA ALA A 43 -1.19 8.85 1.85
C ALA A 43 -0.13 9.71 2.59
N ILE A 44 0.45 9.15 3.65
CA ILE A 44 1.50 9.80 4.44
C ILE A 44 2.74 8.93 4.38
N VAL A 45 3.86 9.49 3.95
CA VAL A 45 5.17 8.85 3.98
C VAL A 45 6.03 9.54 5.03
N ARG A 46 6.70 8.75 5.87
CA ARG A 46 7.67 9.21 6.86
C ARG A 46 8.79 8.18 6.93
N GLY A 47 10.04 8.62 7.16
CA GLY A 47 11.13 7.68 7.45
C GLY A 47 10.86 6.90 8.74
N ALA A 48 11.12 5.59 8.76
CA ALA A 48 10.86 4.70 9.90
C ALA A 48 11.34 5.26 11.24
N ASN A 49 12.49 5.93 11.24
CA ASN A 49 13.14 6.53 12.40
C ASN A 49 12.89 8.05 12.55
N GLY A 50 11.87 8.60 11.87
CA GLY A 50 11.56 10.03 11.89
C GLY A 50 12.46 10.90 10.99
N GLY A 51 13.25 10.29 10.11
CA GLY A 51 14.10 10.99 9.15
C GLY A 51 13.33 11.62 7.99
N SER A 52 13.97 12.58 7.33
CA SER A 52 13.49 13.24 6.10
C SER A 52 14.27 12.75 4.89
N GLY A 53 13.63 12.78 3.71
CA GLY A 53 14.25 12.39 2.45
C GLY A 53 13.30 12.61 1.27
N ILE A 54 13.78 12.26 0.07
CA ILE A 54 12.95 12.22 -1.13
C ILE A 54 12.37 10.81 -1.25
N VAL A 55 11.09 10.73 -1.61
CA VAL A 55 10.37 9.47 -1.82
C VAL A 55 9.67 9.49 -3.17
N LEU A 56 9.64 8.32 -3.82
CA LEU A 56 8.68 8.03 -4.89
C LEU A 56 7.48 7.32 -4.26
N LEU A 57 6.30 7.92 -4.39
CA LEU A 57 5.04 7.31 -3.95
C LEU A 57 4.21 7.00 -5.18
N GLU A 58 3.76 5.75 -5.27
CA GLU A 58 2.88 5.28 -6.33
C GLU A 58 1.56 4.77 -5.73
N VAL A 59 0.46 5.06 -6.41
CA VAL A 59 -0.88 4.61 -5.99
C VAL A 59 -1.55 3.91 -7.17
N TYR A 60 -1.90 2.66 -6.95
CA TYR A 60 -2.52 1.81 -7.96
C TYR A 60 -3.96 1.48 -7.56
N ASN A 61 -4.89 1.65 -8.49
CA ASN A 61 -6.23 1.09 -8.35
C ASN A 61 -6.19 -0.34 -8.91
N LEU A 62 -6.22 -1.33 -8.01
CA LEU A 62 -6.17 -2.75 -8.37
C LEU A 62 -7.50 -3.27 -8.93
N GLY A 63 -8.55 -2.44 -8.93
CA GLY A 63 -9.92 -2.85 -9.21
C GLY A 63 -10.48 -3.72 -8.09
N SER A 64 -11.76 -3.57 -7.78
CA SER A 64 -12.48 -4.57 -7.01
C SER A 64 -13.00 -5.63 -7.97
N THR A 65 -12.72 -6.91 -7.74
CA THR A 65 -13.33 -8.03 -8.48
C THR A 65 -14.85 -8.15 -8.27
N LEU A 66 -15.48 -7.19 -7.57
CA LEU A 66 -16.92 -7.03 -7.49
C LEU A 66 -17.47 -6.44 -8.80
N ARG A 67 -17.28 -7.13 -9.92
CA ARG A 67 -18.19 -6.99 -11.05
C ARG A 67 -19.51 -7.60 -10.58
N ALA A 68 -20.53 -6.78 -10.37
CA ALA A 68 -21.90 -7.27 -10.25
C ALA A 68 -22.15 -8.18 -11.46
N ALA A 69 -22.46 -9.45 -11.21
CA ALA A 69 -23.04 -10.30 -12.23
C ALA A 69 -24.32 -9.61 -12.75
N PRO A 70 -24.61 -9.71 -14.06
CA PRO A 70 -25.76 -9.02 -14.68
C PRO A 70 -27.08 -9.37 -14.01
#